data_AF-A0A538KPF7-F1
#
_entry.id   AF-A0A538KPF7-F1
#
_cell.length_a   1.000
_cell.length_b   1.000
_cell.length_c   1.000
_cell.angle_alpha   90.00
_cell.angle_beta   90.00
_cell.angle_gamma   90.00
#
_symmetry.space_group_name_H-M   'P 1'
#
loop_
_entity.id
_entity.type
_entity.pdbx_description
1 polymer ?
#
loop_
_entity_poly.entity_id
_entity_poly.type
_entity_poly.pdbx_seq_one_letter_code
_entity_poly.pdbx_strand_id
1 'polypeptide(L)'
;RLPLTRAVGAAVVLRLLVAPALLAALSAIIVAVPHAYLFQAAMPSGINSLVVAHAYGLDLRLTSSALAWTTAIVIAAGVAVAAL
;
A
#
# COMPACT_ATOMS: atom_id res chain seq x y z
N ARG A 1 -19.92 1.28 5.13
CA ARG A 1 -19.43 0.91 3.78
C ARG A 1 -18.14 1.67 3.54
N LEU A 2 -17.06 1.01 3.09
CA LEU A 2 -15.76 1.62 2.79
C LEU A 2 -15.79 2.15 1.34
N PRO A 3 -16.03 3.45 1.11
CA PRO A 3 -16.25 3.96 -0.23
C PRO A 3 -14.94 3.97 -1.01
N LEU A 4 -14.94 3.38 -2.21
CA LEU A 4 -13.85 3.54 -3.16
C LEU A 4 -14.05 4.86 -3.92
N THR A 5 -13.69 5.97 -3.28
CA THR A 5 -13.70 7.30 -3.90
C THR A 5 -12.45 7.52 -4.75
N ARG A 6 -12.42 8.58 -5.56
CA ARG A 6 -11.22 8.96 -6.34
C ARG A 6 -9.99 9.14 -5.44
N ALA A 7 -10.15 9.75 -4.27
CA ALA A 7 -9.06 9.97 -3.33
C ALA A 7 -8.55 8.65 -2.71
N VAL A 8 -9.45 7.72 -2.38
CA VAL A 8 -9.07 6.38 -1.91
C VAL A 8 -8.36 5.60 -3.01
N GLY A 9 -8.86 5.65 -4.25
CA GLY A 9 -8.21 5.04 -5.40
C GLY A 9 -6.80 5.58 -5.64
N ALA A 10 -6.62 6.89 -5.54
CA ALA A 10 -5.29 7.51 -5.62
C ALA A 10 -4.36 7.00 -4.52
N ALA A 11 -4.83 6.93 -3.27
CA ALA A 11 -4.04 6.40 -2.16
C ALA A 11 -3.65 4.92 -2.37
N VAL A 12 -4.55 4.10 -2.90
CA VAL A 12 -4.27 2.70 -3.26
C VAL A 12 -3.18 2.60 -4.33
N VAL A 13 -3.31 3.38 -5.42
CA VAL A 13 -2.31 3.42 -6.50
C VAL A 13 -0.95 3.87 -5.99
N LEU A 14 -0.91 4.93 -5.20
CA LEU A 14 0.33 5.44 -4.61
C LEU A 14 1.01 4.39 -3.73
N ARG A 15 0.23 3.64 -2.93
CA ARG A 15 0.78 2.63 -2.02
C ARG A 15 1.22 1.35 -2.73
N LEU A 16 0.39 0.81 -3.61
CA LEU A 16 0.59 -0.53 -4.20
C LEU A 16 1.35 -0.53 -5.51
N LEU A 17 1.45 0.62 -6.20
CA LEU A 17 2.20 0.73 -7.45
C LEU A 17 3.37 1.70 -7.29
N VAL A 18 3.13 2.94 -6.88
CA VAL A 18 4.17 3.97 -6.88
C VAL A 18 5.26 3.66 -5.85
N ALA A 19 4.90 3.32 -4.60
CA ALA A 19 5.89 3.00 -3.57
C ALA A 19 6.82 1.81 -3.92
N PRO A 20 6.30 0.62 -4.34
CA PRO A 20 7.18 -0.47 -4.74
C PRO A 20 7.97 -0.17 -6.03
N ALA A 21 7.38 0.53 -7.00
CA ALA A 21 8.08 0.92 -8.22
C ALA A 21 9.25 1.87 -7.92
N LEU A 22 9.06 2.82 -7.01
CA LEU A 22 10.12 3.72 -6.55
C LEU A 22 11.25 2.94 -5.89
N LEU A 23 10.94 2.01 -4.98
CA LEU A 23 11.99 1.20 -4.35
C LEU A 23 12.74 0.35 -5.39
N ALA A 24 12.03 -0.30 -6.31
CA ALA A 24 12.64 -1.10 -7.36
C ALA A 24 13.57 -0.24 -8.25
N ALA A 25 13.08 0.90 -8.74
CA ALA A 25 13.86 1.81 -9.59
C ALA A 25 15.10 2.35 -8.87
N LEU A 26 14.95 2.81 -7.62
CA LEU A 26 16.06 3.34 -6.85
C LEU A 26 17.07 2.25 -6.49
N SER A 27 16.62 1.03 -6.18
CA SER A 27 17.52 -0.10 -5.92
C SER A 27 18.32 -0.51 -7.16
N ALA A 28 17.73 -0.38 -8.35
CA ALA A 28 18.41 -0.69 -9.61
C ALA A 28 19.51 0.33 -9.95
N ILE A 29 19.36 1.59 -9.52
CA ILE A 29 20.27 2.69 -9.85
C ILE A 29 21.33 2.90 -8.77
N ILE A 30 20.96 2.78 -7.49
CA ILE A 30 21.81 3.19 -6.36
C ILE A 30 22.49 1.99 -5.72
N VAL A 31 21.71 1.01 -5.25
CA VAL A 31 22.23 -0.15 -4.52
C VAL A 31 21.28 -1.34 -4.58
N ALA A 32 21.80 -2.51 -4.93
CA ALA A 32 21.04 -3.75 -4.90
C ALA A 32 20.63 -4.08 -3.47
N VAL A 33 19.32 -4.15 -3.23
CA VAL A 33 18.75 -4.58 -1.96
C VAL A 33 18.31 -6.04 -2.04
N PRO A 34 18.34 -6.79 -0.93
CA PRO A 34 17.74 -8.12 -0.90
C PRO A 34 16.29 -8.11 -1.37
N HIS A 35 15.87 -9.14 -2.11
CA HIS A 35 14.52 -9.26 -2.66
C HIS A 35 13.41 -9.13 -1.62
N ALA A 36 13.69 -9.48 -0.36
CA ALA A 36 12.77 -9.30 0.76
C ALA A 36 12.31 -7.83 0.93
N TYR A 37 13.18 -6.85 0.66
CA TYR A 37 12.81 -5.43 0.73
C TYR A 37 11.85 -5.02 -0.37
N LEU A 38 12.02 -5.55 -1.59
CA LEU A 38 11.08 -5.31 -2.69
C LEU A 38 9.71 -5.92 -2.39
N PHE A 39 9.70 -7.14 -1.82
CA PHE A 39 8.46 -7.78 -1.38
C PHE A 39 7.78 -6.99 -0.25
N GLN A 40 8.55 -6.52 0.74
CA GLN A 40 8.04 -5.70 1.82
C GLN A 40 7.44 -4.37 1.32
N ALA A 41 8.02 -3.75 0.29
CA ALA A 41 7.48 -2.52 -0.28
C ALA A 41 6.12 -2.73 -0.96
N ALA A 42 5.86 -3.91 -1.51
CA ALA A 42 4.59 -4.29 -2.12
C ALA A 42 3.48 -4.62 -1.10
N MET A 43 3.79 -4.63 0.21
CA MET A 43 2.80 -4.86 1.26
C MET A 43 1.70 -3.79 1.27
N PRO A 44 0.51 -4.08 1.85
CA PRO A 44 -0.54 -3.09 1.99
C PRO A 44 -0.17 -1.96 2.97
N SER A 45 -1.05 -0.97 3.14
CA SER A 45 -0.88 0.09 4.12
C SER A 45 -0.95 -0.46 5.56
N GLY A 46 -0.03 0.00 6.42
CA GLY A 46 -0.02 -0.37 7.84
C GLY A 46 -0.99 0.45 8.70
N ILE A 47 -1.37 -0.11 9.84
CA ILE A 47 -2.27 0.51 10.84
C ILE A 47 -1.68 1.79 11.43
N ASN A 48 -0.36 1.93 11.45
CA ASN A 48 0.34 3.14 11.91
C ASN A 48 -0.13 4.41 11.18
N SER A 49 -0.60 4.31 9.94
CA SER A 49 -1.17 5.44 9.20
C SER A 49 -2.42 6.05 9.87
N LEU A 50 -3.22 5.24 10.59
CA LEU A 50 -4.38 5.73 11.35
C LEU A 50 -3.97 6.55 12.58
N VAL A 51 -2.88 6.14 13.24
CA VAL A 51 -2.32 6.89 14.38
C VAL A 51 -1.83 8.25 13.91
N VAL A 52 -1.11 8.30 12.79
CA VAL A 52 -0.67 9.56 12.17
C VAL A 52 -1.88 10.41 11.77
N ALA A 53 -2.88 9.81 11.11
CA ALA A 53 -4.07 10.55 10.71
C ALA A 53 -4.83 11.13 11.91
N HIS A 54 -4.94 10.38 13.02
CA HIS A 54 -5.56 10.87 14.24
C HIS A 54 -4.74 11.99 14.89
N ALA A 55 -3.42 11.81 15.02
CA ALA A 55 -2.52 12.77 15.67
C ALA A 55 -2.46 14.12 14.95
N TYR A 56 -2.56 14.12 13.63
CA TYR A 56 -2.49 15.33 12.80
C TYR A 56 -3.86 15.84 12.31
N GLY A 57 -4.96 15.26 12.78
CA GLY A 57 -6.31 15.67 12.36
C GLY A 57 -6.61 15.45 10.87
N LEU A 58 -5.95 14.46 10.24
CA LEU A 58 -6.19 14.08 8.85
C LEU A 58 -7.49 13.26 8.72
N ASP A 59 -7.92 13.05 7.47
CA ASP A 59 -9.14 12.29 7.16
C ASP A 59 -9.00 10.79 7.50
N LEU A 60 -9.44 10.42 8.70
CA LEU A 60 -9.48 9.04 9.17
C LEU A 60 -10.36 8.12 8.32
N ARG A 61 -11.40 8.65 7.67
CA ARG A 61 -12.28 7.86 6.81
C ARG A 61 -11.57 7.50 5.51
N LEU A 62 -10.81 8.42 4.93
CA LEU A 62 -9.95 8.13 3.78
C LEU A 62 -8.87 7.14 4.16
N THR A 63 -8.14 7.38 5.26
CA THR A 63 -7.02 6.52 5.70
C THR A 63 -7.49 5.10 5.99
N SER A 64 -8.58 4.93 6.74
CA SER A 64 -9.15 3.59 7.02
C SER A 64 -9.66 2.90 5.76
N SER A 65 -10.25 3.63 4.81
CA SER A 65 -10.71 3.08 3.54
C SER A 65 -9.53 2.61 2.67
N ALA A 66 -8.47 3.40 2.57
CA ALA A 66 -7.25 3.03 1.85
C ALA A 66 -6.57 1.82 2.50
N LEU A 67 -6.51 1.76 3.83
CA LEU A 67 -5.98 0.61 4.56
C LEU A 67 -6.77 -0.67 4.24
N ALA A 68 -8.09 -0.61 4.32
CA ALA A 68 -8.94 -1.77 4.03
C ALA A 68 -8.80 -2.23 2.56
N TRP A 69 -8.85 -1.30 1.60
CA TRP A 69 -8.75 -1.63 0.18
C TRP A 69 -7.38 -2.18 -0.21
N THR A 70 -6.29 -1.57 0.26
CA THR A 70 -4.94 -2.09 -0.03
C THR A 70 -4.75 -3.49 0.53
N THR A 71 -5.22 -3.76 1.74
CA THR A 71 -5.17 -5.09 2.37
C THR A 71 -5.99 -6.11 1.57
N ALA A 72 -7.23 -5.77 1.22
CA ALA A 72 -8.10 -6.65 0.44
C ALA A 72 -7.49 -7.00 -0.93
N ILE A 73 -6.91 -6.03 -1.62
CA ILE A 73 -6.27 -6.23 -2.93
C ILE A 73 -5.07 -7.17 -2.80
N VAL A 74 -4.19 -6.94 -1.83
CA VAL A 74 -2.99 -7.79 -1.65
C VAL A 74 -3.37 -9.20 -1.27
N ILE A 75 -4.37 -9.39 -0.39
CA ILE A 75 -4.89 -10.73 -0.06
C ILE A 75 -5.48 -11.40 -1.32
N ALA A 76 -6.32 -10.71 -2.08
CA ALA A 76 -6.92 -11.26 -3.28
C ALA A 76 -5.87 -11.66 -4.32
N ALA A 77 -4.86 -10.82 -4.53
CA ALA A 77 -3.74 -11.12 -5.43
C ALA A 77 -2.94 -12.33 -4.92
N GLY A 78 -2.62 -12.39 -3.62
CA GLY A 78 -1.91 -13.51 -3.02
C GLY A 78 -2.66 -14.84 -3.14
N VAL A 79 -3.98 -14.82 -2.90
CA VAL A 79 -4.85 -15.99 -3.08
C VAL A 79 -4.90 -16.41 -4.54
N ALA A 80 -5.04 -15.46 -5.48
CA ALA A 80 -5.04 -15.77 -6.91
C ALA A 80 -3.73 -16.40 -7.37
N VAL A 81 -2.58 -15.91 -6.88
CA VAL A 81 -1.26 -16.48 -7.20
C VAL A 81 -1.10 -17.87 -6.57
N ALA A 82 -1.59 -18.08 -5.35
CA ALA A 82 -1.50 -19.38 -4.66
C ALA A 82 -2.42 -20.46 -5.26
N ALA A 83 -3.42 -20.07 -6.05
CA ALA A 83 -4.36 -20.97 -6.71
C ALA A 83 -3.90 -21.42 -8.11
N LEU A 84 -2.78 -20.89 -8.61
CA LEU A 84 -2.12 -21.29 -9.86
C LEU A 84 -1.15 -22.44 -9.61
#